data_AF-A0AA38LHK8-F1
#
_entry.id   AF-A0AA38LHK8-F1
#
_cell.length_a   1.000
_cell.length_b   1.000
_cell.length_c   1.000
_cell.angle_alpha   90.00
_cell.angle_beta   90.00
_cell.angle_gamma   90.00
#
_symmetry.space_group_name_H-M   'P 1'
#
loop_
_entity.id
_entity.type
_entity.pdbx_description
1 polymer ?
#
loop_
_entity_poly.entity_id
_entity_poly.type
_entity_poly.pdbx_seq_one_letter_code
_entity_poly.pdbx_strand_id
1 'polypeptide(L)'
;IEEKRTCEATESDKQRAVTAATRVLSELAHFSKYTGKTLLDRRCDSADLVRLTPISSSLSIALSRIQQSFVLSDPHLPDMPIVHASNLFLQLTGYSRDEVLGKNCRFLQGPDTNQADIAKIRQSIEVEQPCTVRILNY
;
A
#
# COMPACT_ATOMS: atom_id res chain seq x y z
N ILE A 1 11.05 -4.43 37.85
CA ILE A 1 10.29 -5.52 37.22
C ILE A 1 9.25 -4.83 36.34
N GLU A 2 9.50 -4.76 35.03
CA GLU A 2 8.65 -4.03 34.08
C GLU A 2 7.41 -4.85 33.72
N GLU A 3 6.23 -4.29 33.98
CA GLU A 3 4.95 -4.83 33.53
C GLU A 3 4.76 -4.55 32.03
N LYS A 4 4.88 -5.61 31.24
CA LYS A 4 4.55 -5.63 29.82
C LYS A 4 3.02 -5.66 29.67
N ARG A 5 2.38 -4.48 29.56
CA ARG A 5 0.95 -4.36 29.19
C ARG A 5 0.76 -4.82 27.75
N THR A 6 0.32 -6.05 27.56
CA THR A 6 -0.27 -6.52 26.31
C THR A 6 -1.66 -5.90 26.19
N CYS A 7 -1.78 -4.84 25.38
CA CYS A 7 -3.08 -4.29 25.01
C CYS A 7 -3.75 -5.24 24.02
N GLU A 8 -4.46 -6.25 24.53
CA GLU A 8 -5.36 -7.06 23.72
C GLU A 8 -6.59 -6.22 23.36
N ALA A 9 -6.77 -5.93 22.07
CA ALA A 9 -7.95 -5.23 21.57
C ALA A 9 -9.22 -6.00 21.95
N THR A 10 -10.21 -5.30 22.50
CA THR A 10 -11.44 -5.92 22.98
C THR A 10 -12.24 -6.51 21.81
N GLU A 11 -13.10 -7.50 22.05
CA GLU A 11 -13.98 -8.06 21.00
C GLU A 11 -14.85 -6.98 20.33
N SER A 12 -15.15 -5.90 21.05
CA SER A 12 -15.82 -4.71 20.50
C SER A 12 -14.97 -3.98 19.46
N ASP A 13 -13.66 -3.89 19.67
CA ASP A 13 -12.73 -3.22 18.75
C ASP A 13 -12.52 -4.07 17.50
N LYS A 14 -12.43 -5.39 17.66
CA LYS A 14 -12.39 -6.35 16.54
C LYS A 14 -13.67 -6.26 15.71
N GLN A 15 -14.84 -6.20 16.35
CA GLN A 15 -16.12 -6.07 15.65
C GLN A 15 -16.27 -4.73 14.91
N ARG A 16 -15.75 -3.63 15.49
CA ARG A 16 -15.72 -2.32 14.84
C ARG A 16 -14.80 -2.32 13.62
N ALA A 17 -13.63 -2.93 13.71
CA ALA A 17 -12.69 -3.06 12.59
C ALA A 17 -13.29 -3.90 11.44
N VAL A 18 -13.93 -5.03 11.77
CA VAL A 18 -14.64 -5.88 10.79
C VAL A 18 -15.76 -5.10 10.10
N THR A 19 -16.51 -4.31 10.87
CA THR A 19 -17.58 -3.48 10.34
C THR A 19 -17.05 -2.38 9.42
N ALA A 20 -15.96 -1.70 9.79
CA ALA A 20 -15.33 -0.67 8.97
C ALA A 20 -14.80 -1.25 7.64
N ALA A 21 -14.14 -2.41 7.70
CA ALA A 21 -13.67 -3.12 6.51
C ALA A 21 -14.84 -3.53 5.59
N THR A 22 -15.94 -4.02 6.19
CA THR A 22 -17.16 -4.42 5.45
C THR A 22 -17.79 -3.22 4.73
N ARG A 23 -17.84 -2.04 5.37
CA ARG A 23 -18.37 -0.81 4.76
C ARG A 23 -17.53 -0.35 3.58
N VAL A 24 -16.20 -0.36 3.71
CA VAL A 24 -15.28 -0.02 2.61
C VAL A 24 -15.42 -0.99 1.45
N LEU A 25 -15.54 -2.30 1.73
CA LEU A 25 -15.77 -3.32 0.71
C LEU A 25 -17.12 -3.14 0.01
N SER A 26 -18.18 -2.78 0.74
CA SER A 26 -19.50 -2.49 0.17
C SER A 26 -19.50 -1.26 -0.74
N GLU A 27 -18.80 -0.19 -0.35
CA GLU A 27 -18.61 1.01 -1.18
C GLU A 27 -17.87 0.68 -2.48
N LEU A 28 -16.71 0.02 -2.37
CA LEU A 28 -15.91 -0.38 -3.54
C LEU A 28 -16.67 -1.37 -4.45
N ALA A 29 -17.48 -2.26 -3.88
CA ALA A 29 -18.35 -3.18 -4.64
C ALA A 29 -19.53 -2.46 -5.30
N HIS A 30 -20.10 -1.44 -4.66
CA HIS A 30 -21.14 -0.60 -5.25
C HIS A 30 -20.63 0.16 -6.47
N PHE A 31 -19.41 0.73 -6.39
CA PHE A 31 -18.75 1.34 -7.55
C PHE A 31 -18.41 0.31 -8.65
N SER A 32 -18.12 -0.94 -8.28
CA SER A 32 -17.85 -2.02 -9.25
C SER A 32 -19.08 -2.47 -10.06
N LYS A 33 -20.31 -2.24 -9.57
CA LYS A 33 -21.54 -2.51 -10.36
C LYS A 33 -21.62 -1.66 -11.64
N TYR A 34 -20.95 -0.51 -11.66
CA TYR A 34 -20.82 0.33 -12.86
C TYR A 34 -19.63 -0.05 -13.76
N THR A 35 -18.81 -1.03 -13.37
CA THR A 35 -17.60 -1.44 -14.12
C THR A 35 -17.60 -2.92 -14.52
N GLY A 36 -18.77 -3.58 -14.45
CA GLY A 36 -19.12 -4.84 -15.14
C GLY A 36 -17.97 -5.82 -15.41
N LYS A 37 -17.51 -6.55 -14.38
CA LYS A 37 -16.71 -7.78 -14.56
C LYS A 37 -16.83 -8.71 -13.35
N THR A 38 -17.29 -9.93 -13.63
CA THR A 38 -17.65 -10.99 -12.69
C THR A 38 -16.40 -11.58 -12.02
N LEU A 39 -16.43 -11.61 -10.68
CA LEU A 39 -15.51 -12.37 -9.85
C LEU A 39 -15.79 -13.86 -10.06
N LEU A 40 -14.82 -14.62 -10.55
CA LEU A 40 -14.51 -15.96 -10.07
C LEU A 40 -13.25 -16.51 -10.76
N ASP A 41 -12.48 -17.20 -9.94
CA ASP A 41 -11.51 -18.23 -10.26
C ASP A 41 -10.12 -17.82 -10.75
N ARG A 42 -9.23 -17.59 -9.79
CA ARG A 42 -7.89 -18.20 -9.78
C ARG A 42 -7.43 -18.36 -8.34
N ARG A 43 -7.26 -19.61 -7.91
CA ARG A 43 -6.55 -19.94 -6.67
C ARG A 43 -5.14 -19.33 -6.74
N CYS A 44 -4.88 -18.34 -5.90
CA CYS A 44 -3.50 -17.93 -5.62
C CYS A 44 -2.98 -18.87 -4.53
N ASP A 45 -1.90 -19.58 -4.81
CA ASP A 45 -1.25 -20.45 -3.83
C ASP A 45 -0.88 -19.66 -2.58
N SER A 46 -1.45 -20.07 -1.45
CA SER A 46 -1.47 -19.30 -0.19
C SER A 46 -0.14 -19.21 0.56
N ALA A 47 0.93 -19.86 0.07
CA ALA A 47 2.16 -20.04 0.83
C ALA A 47 3.13 -18.85 0.76
N ASP A 48 3.13 -18.06 -0.32
CA ASP A 48 4.11 -16.98 -0.50
C ASP A 48 3.62 -15.59 -0.07
N LEU A 49 2.31 -15.41 0.14
CA LEU A 49 1.74 -14.13 0.61
C LEU A 49 1.84 -13.92 2.13
N VAL A 50 2.19 -14.95 2.90
CA VAL A 50 2.10 -14.94 4.37
C VAL A 50 3.39 -14.48 5.05
N ARG A 51 4.55 -14.50 4.39
CA ARG A 51 5.84 -14.35 5.11
C ARG A 51 6.39 -12.92 5.19
N LEU A 52 5.79 -11.92 4.52
CA LEU A 52 6.38 -10.57 4.45
C LEU A 52 5.43 -9.35 4.48
N THR A 53 4.13 -9.43 4.83
CA THR A 53 3.29 -8.19 4.85
C THR A 53 2.35 -8.02 6.05
N PRO A 54 2.28 -6.81 6.65
CA PRO A 54 1.32 -6.43 7.69
C PRO A 54 0.03 -5.83 7.09
N ILE A 55 -0.30 -6.15 5.83
CA ILE A 55 -1.45 -5.57 5.12
C ILE A 55 -2.61 -6.57 5.18
N SER A 56 -3.79 -6.10 5.61
CA SER A 56 -4.96 -6.98 5.73
C SER A 56 -5.33 -7.61 4.39
N SER A 57 -5.85 -8.84 4.41
CA SER A 57 -6.27 -9.59 3.22
C SER A 57 -7.28 -8.81 2.36
N SER A 58 -8.19 -8.08 2.99
CA SER A 58 -9.16 -7.21 2.33
C SER A 58 -8.51 -6.07 1.54
N LEU A 59 -7.47 -5.44 2.10
CA LEU A 59 -6.74 -4.36 1.43
C LEU A 59 -5.92 -4.91 0.26
N SER A 60 -5.25 -6.06 0.43
CA SER A 60 -4.54 -6.75 -0.66
C SER A 60 -5.46 -7.10 -1.84
N ILE A 61 -6.71 -7.54 -1.57
CA ILE A 61 -7.71 -7.81 -2.62
C ILE A 61 -8.17 -6.52 -3.31
N ALA A 62 -8.33 -5.41 -2.59
CA ALA A 62 -8.70 -4.14 -3.20
C ALA A 62 -7.58 -3.60 -4.10
N LEU A 63 -6.35 -3.67 -3.62
CA LEU A 63 -5.15 -3.22 -4.34
C LEU A 63 -4.88 -4.05 -5.60
N SER A 64 -5.13 -5.36 -5.59
CA SER A 64 -4.97 -6.21 -6.77
C SER A 64 -5.94 -5.88 -7.91
N ARG A 65 -7.04 -5.15 -7.63
CA ARG A 65 -8.01 -4.69 -8.63
C ARG A 65 -7.59 -3.37 -9.29
N ILE A 66 -6.64 -2.64 -8.70
CA ILE A 66 -6.14 -1.40 -9.26
C ILE A 66 -5.27 -1.74 -10.47
N GLN A 67 -5.76 -1.42 -11.67
CA GLN A 67 -5.02 -1.57 -12.93
C GLN A 67 -4.05 -0.41 -13.17
N GLN A 68 -3.37 0.04 -12.11
CA GLN A 68 -2.42 1.15 -12.15
C GLN A 68 -1.12 0.75 -11.44
N SER A 69 -0.04 1.43 -11.79
CA SER A 69 1.24 1.29 -11.12
C SER A 69 1.20 2.00 -9.79
N PHE A 70 1.52 1.29 -8.69
CA PHE A 70 1.55 1.89 -7.36
C PHE A 70 2.53 1.17 -6.45
N VAL A 71 2.96 1.89 -5.41
CA VAL A 71 3.74 1.37 -4.29
C VAL A 71 3.08 1.82 -2.99
N LEU A 72 3.23 1.04 -1.93
CA LEU A 72 2.90 1.43 -0.57
C LEU A 72 4.19 1.55 0.22
N SER A 73 4.35 2.66 0.93
CA SER A 73 5.47 2.90 1.84
C SER A 73 4.93 3.10 3.25
N ASP A 74 5.70 2.67 4.26
CA ASP A 74 5.33 2.81 5.67
C ASP A 74 6.06 4.01 6.30
N PRO A 75 5.38 5.13 6.61
CA PRO A 75 6.02 6.30 7.19
C PRO A 75 6.46 6.10 8.65
N HIS A 76 5.99 5.06 9.34
CA HIS A 76 6.37 4.79 10.74
C HIS A 76 7.66 3.98 10.86
N LEU A 77 8.15 3.40 9.76
CA LEU A 77 9.43 2.72 9.72
C LEU A 77 10.57 3.69 9.36
N PRO A 78 11.79 3.44 9.87
CA PRO A 78 12.96 4.26 9.52
C PRO A 78 13.15 4.32 8.00
N ASP A 79 13.36 5.53 7.51
CA ASP A 79 13.56 5.83 6.09
C ASP A 79 12.34 5.63 5.16
N MET A 80 11.14 5.38 5.70
CA MET A 80 9.89 5.22 4.94
C MET A 80 10.02 4.22 3.77
N PRO A 81 10.31 2.94 4.05
CA PRO A 81 10.56 1.94 3.05
C PRO A 81 9.28 1.53 2.32
N ILE A 82 9.42 1.09 1.06
CA ILE A 82 8.37 0.44 0.30
C ILE A 82 8.09 -0.93 0.92
N VAL A 83 6.85 -1.14 1.37
CA VAL A 83 6.35 -2.41 1.94
C VAL A 83 5.56 -3.23 0.94
N HIS A 84 5.12 -2.61 -0.16
CA HIS A 84 4.44 -3.30 -1.25
C HIS A 84 4.63 -2.58 -2.58
N ALA A 85 4.77 -3.33 -3.66
CA ALA A 85 4.83 -2.81 -5.03
C ALA A 85 3.92 -3.63 -5.95
N SER A 86 3.13 -2.95 -6.77
CA SER A 86 2.25 -3.60 -7.73
C SER A 86 3.05 -4.27 -8.85
N ASN A 87 2.49 -5.31 -9.49
CA ASN A 87 3.17 -5.98 -10.60
C ASN A 87 3.42 -5.03 -11.78
N LEU A 88 2.51 -4.08 -12.01
CA LEU A 88 2.67 -3.08 -13.06
C LEU A 88 3.82 -2.12 -12.77
N PHE A 89 4.06 -1.78 -11.49
CA PHE A 89 5.23 -1.00 -11.10
C PHE A 89 6.54 -1.73 -11.43
N LEU A 90 6.63 -3.02 -11.09
CA LEU A 90 7.81 -3.85 -11.40
C LEU A 90 8.03 -3.95 -12.91
N GLN A 91 6.95 -4.14 -13.68
CA GLN A 91 7.03 -4.20 -15.15
C GLN A 91 7.43 -2.86 -15.79
N LEU A 92 6.89 -1.74 -15.31
CA LEU A 92 7.18 -0.42 -15.85
C LEU A 92 8.60 0.04 -15.56
N THR A 93 9.11 -0.28 -14.37
CA THR A 93 10.44 0.16 -13.93
C THR A 93 11.55 -0.85 -14.26
N GLY A 94 11.20 -2.12 -14.47
CA GLY A 94 12.15 -3.20 -14.73
C GLY A 94 12.82 -3.77 -13.48
N TYR A 95 12.59 -3.20 -12.30
CA TYR A 95 13.14 -3.73 -11.05
C TYR A 95 12.39 -4.98 -10.58
N SER A 96 13.14 -5.91 -10.00
CA SER A 96 12.57 -7.05 -9.31
C SER A 96 11.96 -6.63 -7.96
N ARG A 97 11.07 -7.47 -7.43
CA ARG A 97 10.43 -7.20 -6.13
C ARG A 97 11.47 -7.08 -5.00
N ASP A 98 12.49 -7.92 -5.01
CA ASP A 98 13.52 -7.96 -3.96
C ASP A 98 14.43 -6.71 -4.01
N GLU A 99 14.56 -6.08 -5.17
CA GLU A 99 15.31 -4.82 -5.30
C GLU A 99 14.51 -3.60 -4.83
N VAL A 100 13.18 -3.70 -4.77
CA VAL A 100 12.28 -2.58 -4.46
C VAL A 100 11.85 -2.59 -2.99
N LEU A 101 11.50 -3.76 -2.46
CA LEU A 101 11.01 -3.87 -1.08
C LEU A 101 12.09 -3.47 -0.08
N GLY A 102 11.69 -2.73 0.96
CA GLY A 102 12.60 -2.24 1.99
C GLY A 102 13.38 -0.97 1.60
N LYS A 103 13.31 -0.50 0.35
CA LYS A 103 13.94 0.75 -0.07
C LYS A 103 12.97 1.92 -0.01
N ASN A 104 13.48 3.11 0.27
CA ASN A 104 12.70 4.33 0.05
C ASN A 104 12.56 4.61 -1.45
N CYS A 105 11.37 5.00 -1.90
CA CYS A 105 11.06 5.29 -3.31
C CYS A 105 11.98 6.35 -3.98
N ARG A 106 12.71 7.15 -3.19
CA ARG A 106 13.72 8.09 -3.70
C ARG A 106 14.86 7.44 -4.47
N PHE A 107 15.04 6.12 -4.40
CA PHE A 107 16.06 5.43 -5.19
C PHE A 107 15.84 5.58 -6.71
N LEU A 108 14.61 5.89 -7.14
CA LEU A 108 14.27 6.19 -8.53
C LEU A 108 14.60 7.63 -8.94
N GLN A 109 14.98 8.50 -8.01
CA GLN A 109 15.26 9.91 -8.27
C GLN A 109 16.70 10.07 -8.77
N GLY A 110 16.90 10.97 -9.72
CA GLY A 110 18.21 11.26 -10.31
C GLY A 110 18.49 12.75 -10.41
N PRO A 111 19.55 13.13 -11.15
CA PRO A 111 20.06 14.50 -11.17
C PRO A 111 19.04 15.56 -11.58
N ASP A 112 18.16 15.23 -12.52
CA ASP A 112 17.16 16.17 -13.05
C ASP A 112 15.81 16.09 -12.31
N THR A 113 15.71 15.29 -11.24
CA THR A 113 14.50 15.25 -10.42
C THR A 113 14.35 16.58 -9.67
N ASN A 114 13.23 17.26 -9.91
CA ASN A 114 12.94 18.57 -9.32
C ASN A 114 12.80 18.51 -7.79
N GLN A 115 13.67 19.23 -7.09
CA GLN A 115 13.69 19.30 -5.63
C GLN A 115 12.45 19.96 -5.02
N ALA A 116 11.78 20.86 -5.75
CA ALA A 116 10.55 21.48 -5.28
C ALA A 116 9.40 20.46 -5.18
N ASP A 117 9.31 19.52 -6.13
CA ASP A 117 8.30 18.47 -6.11
C ASP A 117 8.56 17.47 -4.97
N ILE A 118 9.83 17.13 -4.72
CA ILE A 118 10.24 16.30 -3.58
C ILE A 118 9.85 16.98 -2.25
N ALA A 119 10.15 18.27 -2.11
CA ALA A 119 9.81 19.03 -0.91
C ALA A 119 8.29 19.07 -0.67
N LYS A 120 7.49 19.24 -1.74
CA LYS A 120 6.03 19.19 -1.67
C LYS A 120 5.52 17.83 -1.18
N ILE A 121 6.06 16.72 -1.71
CA ILE A 121 5.71 15.37 -1.24
C ILE A 121 6.03 15.22 0.24
N ARG A 122 7.25 15.61 0.67
CA ARG A 122 7.69 15.49 2.06
C ARG A 122 6.78 16.29 3.00
N GLN A 123 6.48 17.54 2.65
CA GLN A 123 5.60 18.38 3.44
C GLN A 123 4.20 17.75 3.57
N SER A 124 3.64 17.23 2.47
CA SER A 124 2.32 16.59 2.49
C SER A 124 2.27 15.34 3.37
N ILE A 125 3.36 14.57 3.44
CA ILE A 125 3.48 13.44 4.37
C ILE A 125 3.48 13.94 5.82
N GLU A 126 4.27 14.98 6.12
CA GLU A 126 4.37 15.56 7.49
C GLU A 126 3.04 16.10 8.01
N VAL A 127 2.20 16.67 7.13
CA VAL A 127 0.87 17.20 7.49
C VAL A 127 -0.28 16.21 7.25
N GLU A 128 0.03 14.97 6.88
CA GLU A 128 -0.94 13.90 6.60
C GLU A 128 -2.01 14.29 5.57
N GLN A 129 -1.62 14.98 4.50
CA GLN A 129 -2.51 15.43 3.43
C GLN A 129 -2.24 14.72 2.10
N PRO A 130 -3.28 14.47 1.27
CA PRO A 130 -3.10 13.93 -0.06
C PRO A 130 -2.36 14.93 -0.97
N CYS A 131 -1.45 14.41 -1.80
CA CYS A 131 -0.67 15.22 -2.73
C CYS A 131 -0.57 14.56 -4.10
N THR A 132 -0.74 15.38 -5.14
CA THR A 132 -0.49 15.00 -6.54
C THR A 132 0.63 15.87 -7.10
N VAL A 133 1.68 15.23 -7.60
CA VAL A 133 2.81 15.87 -8.27
C VAL A 133 3.20 15.08 -9.51
N ARG A 134 3.83 15.77 -10.46
CA ARG A 134 4.49 15.13 -11.60
C ARG A 134 5.98 15.16 -11.33
N ILE A 135 6.57 13.99 -11.10
CA ILE A 135 7.99 13.83 -10.77
C ILE A 135 8.72 13.06 -11.87
N LEU A 136 9.98 13.40 -12.13
CA LEU A 136 10.87 12.67 -13.03
C LEU A 136 11.63 11.60 -12.24
N ASN A 137 11.54 10.36 -12.70
CA ASN A 137 12.23 9.18 -12.17
C ASN A 137 13.03 8.51 -13.30
N TYR A 138 14.08 7.76 -12.95
CA TYR A 138 14.99 7.06 -13.86
C TYR A 138 14.83 5.55 -13.80
#